data_AF-A0A8T5T803-F1
#
_entry.id   AF-A0A8T5T803-F1
#
_cell.length_a   1.000
_cell.length_b   1.000
_cell.length_c   1.000
_cell.angle_alpha   90.00
_cell.angle_beta   90.00
_cell.angle_gamma   90.00
#
_symmetry.space_group_name_H-M   'P 1'
#
loop_
_entity.id
_entity.type
_entity.pdbx_description
1 polymer ?
#
loop_
_entity_poly.entity_id
_entity_poly.type
_entity_poly.pdbx_seq_one_letter_code
_entity_poly.pdbx_strand_id
1 'polypeptide(L)'
;MDLTIPRKELSDMVLYIWKIIGLSSISSNDLLYRLSFDLFLYDPKEAKNFVETAISQKYLTLDNGNLKLSKELNQELSMWQLKRKNEISEKLSSSRMIKDLRTEKGNLIKNSNQFKNLFKIFVDEATAGRSASILKSDINFLKFDEKTGILKATVKGSQENNYKIEINIDLKILKHDCSDFQTKKSKSKKFCKHLAKMFFLLKEQDETSATYFLKEIGDNINDWEFEG
;
A
#
# COMPACT_ATOMS: atom_id res chain seq x y z
N MET A 1 -18.91 16.26 6.68
CA MET A 1 -19.70 15.33 5.86
C MET A 1 -20.96 15.14 6.66
N ASP A 2 -22.07 15.73 6.23
CA ASP A 2 -23.34 15.53 6.89
C ASP A 2 -23.71 14.06 6.72
N LEU A 3 -23.65 13.29 7.80
CA LEU A 3 -24.02 11.88 7.86
C LEU A 3 -25.54 11.75 8.05
N THR A 4 -26.30 12.64 7.43
CA THR A 4 -27.75 12.66 7.55
C THR A 4 -28.31 11.55 6.68
N ILE A 5 -28.95 10.58 7.31
CA ILE A 5 -29.67 9.50 6.61
C ILE A 5 -30.81 10.15 5.82
N PRO A 6 -30.86 10.00 4.49
CA PRO A 6 -31.87 10.66 3.66
C PRO A 6 -33.21 9.93 3.79
N ARG A 7 -33.98 10.26 4.83
CA ARG A 7 -35.27 9.61 5.14
C ARG A 7 -36.46 10.17 4.34
N LYS A 8 -36.27 11.22 3.53
CA LYS A 8 -37.36 11.93 2.84
C LYS A 8 -37.71 11.32 1.48
N GLU A 9 -36.69 11.03 0.66
CA GLU A 9 -36.87 10.51 -0.69
C GLU A 9 -36.48 9.03 -0.76
N LEU A 10 -37.36 8.21 -1.35
CA LEU A 10 -37.15 6.76 -1.42
C LEU A 10 -35.92 6.39 -2.27
N SER A 11 -35.73 7.06 -3.40
CA SER A 11 -34.58 6.86 -4.30
C SER A 11 -33.26 7.12 -3.58
N ASP A 12 -33.20 8.21 -2.82
CA ASP A 12 -32.00 8.62 -2.09
C ASP A 12 -31.66 7.62 -0.98
N MET A 13 -32.70 7.11 -0.31
CA MET A 13 -32.55 6.09 0.73
C MET A 13 -32.07 4.75 0.15
N VAL A 14 -32.64 4.31 -0.98
CA VAL A 14 -32.17 3.12 -1.71
C VAL A 14 -30.71 3.27 -2.11
N LEU A 15 -30.34 4.42 -2.69
CA LEU A 15 -28.97 4.69 -3.09
C LEU A 15 -28.02 4.74 -1.88
N TYR A 16 -28.46 5.32 -0.77
CA TYR A 16 -27.70 5.37 0.49
C TYR A 16 -27.41 3.97 1.05
N ILE A 17 -28.41 3.10 1.06
CA ILE A 17 -28.25 1.69 1.48
C ILE A 17 -27.21 1.00 0.59
N TRP A 18 -27.27 1.18 -0.73
CA TRP A 18 -26.30 0.58 -1.65
C TRP A 18 -24.88 1.14 -1.50
N LYS A 19 -24.73 2.43 -1.15
CA LYS A 19 -23.43 3.01 -0.79
C LYS A 19 -22.80 2.33 0.44
N ILE A 20 -23.62 1.83 1.37
CA ILE A 20 -23.16 1.11 2.56
C ILE A 20 -22.87 -0.36 2.23
N ILE A 21 -23.80 -1.05 1.56
CA ILE A 21 -23.69 -2.49 1.27
C ILE A 21 -22.51 -2.77 0.34
N GLY A 22 -22.29 -1.92 -0.67
CA GLY A 22 -21.15 -2.05 -1.58
C GLY A 22 -21.17 -3.28 -2.48
N LEU A 23 -22.33 -3.92 -2.66
CA LEU A 23 -22.52 -5.09 -3.53
C LEU A 23 -23.30 -4.71 -4.79
N SER A 24 -22.99 -5.37 -5.91
CA SER A 24 -23.71 -5.19 -7.19
C SER A 24 -25.12 -5.78 -7.16
N SER A 25 -25.34 -6.82 -6.36
CA SER A 25 -26.64 -7.46 -6.12
C SER A 25 -26.69 -8.10 -4.74
N ILE A 26 -27.89 -8.27 -4.19
CA ILE A 26 -28.10 -8.92 -2.89
C ILE A 26 -29.42 -9.69 -2.88
N SER A 27 -29.51 -10.83 -2.20
CA SER A 27 -30.78 -11.55 -2.10
C SER A 27 -31.81 -10.73 -1.31
N SER A 28 -33.10 -10.91 -1.60
CA SER A 28 -34.15 -10.18 -0.87
C SER A 28 -34.10 -10.44 0.65
N ASN A 29 -33.85 -11.69 1.06
CA ASN A 29 -33.79 -12.05 2.47
C ASN A 29 -32.58 -11.42 3.16
N ASP A 30 -31.42 -11.41 2.50
CA ASP A 30 -30.21 -10.78 3.05
C ASP A 30 -30.39 -9.26 3.15
N LEU A 31 -31.03 -8.63 2.17
CA LEU A 31 -31.30 -7.19 2.26
C LEU A 31 -32.21 -6.87 3.44
N LEU A 32 -33.29 -7.63 3.63
CA LEU A 32 -34.19 -7.45 4.79
C LEU A 32 -33.45 -7.63 6.12
N TYR A 33 -32.65 -8.69 6.23
CA TYR A 33 -31.84 -8.94 7.41
C TYR A 33 -30.90 -7.76 7.70
N ARG A 34 -30.18 -7.29 6.67
CA ARG A 34 -29.24 -6.16 6.81
C ARG A 34 -29.94 -4.87 7.23
N LEU A 35 -31.09 -4.55 6.63
CA LEU A 35 -31.83 -3.35 6.96
C LEU A 35 -32.30 -3.33 8.42
N SER A 36 -32.71 -4.49 8.93
CA SER A 36 -33.28 -4.59 10.27
C SER A 36 -32.28 -4.86 11.38
N PHE A 37 -31.26 -5.67 11.12
CA PHE A 37 -30.38 -6.19 12.16
C PHE A 37 -28.91 -5.74 12.03
N ASP A 38 -28.42 -5.47 10.82
CA ASP A 38 -27.04 -4.96 10.66
C ASP A 38 -27.00 -3.42 10.71
N LEU A 39 -27.91 -2.78 9.98
CA LEU A 39 -27.92 -1.33 9.79
C LEU A 39 -28.92 -0.61 10.71
N PHE A 40 -29.83 -1.36 11.35
CA PHE A 40 -30.86 -0.83 12.25
C PHE A 40 -31.64 0.35 11.65
N LEU A 41 -31.92 0.29 10.34
CA LEU A 41 -32.59 1.38 9.62
C LEU A 41 -34.11 1.29 9.73
N TYR A 42 -34.64 0.06 9.82
CA TYR A 42 -36.07 -0.26 9.80
C TYR A 42 -36.36 -1.50 10.64
N ASP A 43 -37.51 -1.59 11.30
CA ASP A 43 -37.94 -2.89 11.84
C ASP A 43 -38.25 -3.91 10.71
N PRO A 44 -38.38 -5.22 11.00
CA PRO A 44 -38.59 -6.23 9.94
C PRO A 44 -39.81 -5.98 9.04
N LYS A 45 -40.88 -5.40 9.58
CA LYS A 45 -42.11 -5.11 8.82
C LYS A 45 -41.89 -3.88 7.94
N GLU A 46 -41.28 -2.84 8.49
CA GLU A 46 -40.91 -1.63 7.75
C GLU A 46 -39.90 -1.92 6.64
N ALA A 47 -38.89 -2.75 6.90
CA ALA A 47 -37.88 -3.16 5.92
C ALA A 47 -38.53 -3.90 4.74
N LYS A 48 -39.49 -4.79 5.02
CA LYS A 48 -40.26 -5.47 3.98
C LYS A 48 -41.04 -4.49 3.12
N ASN A 49 -41.80 -3.60 3.76
CA ASN A 49 -42.57 -2.58 3.04
C ASN A 49 -41.68 -1.66 2.20
N PHE A 50 -40.51 -1.28 2.73
CA PHE A 50 -39.51 -0.48 2.01
C PHE A 50 -39.03 -1.20 0.74
N VAL A 51 -38.61 -2.46 0.84
CA VAL A 51 -38.12 -3.23 -0.31
C VAL A 51 -39.21 -3.41 -1.36
N GLU A 52 -40.44 -3.75 -0.95
CA GLU A 52 -41.58 -3.91 -1.86
C GLU A 52 -41.91 -2.59 -2.57
N THR A 53 -41.89 -1.47 -1.85
CA THR A 53 -42.13 -0.14 -2.43
C THR A 53 -41.02 0.25 -3.41
N ALA A 54 -39.76 -0.03 -3.08
CA ALA A 54 -38.62 0.27 -3.93
C ALA A 54 -38.62 -0.54 -5.24
N ILE A 55 -39.10 -1.79 -5.21
CA ILE A 55 -39.33 -2.61 -6.41
C ILE A 55 -40.50 -2.04 -7.22
N SER A 56 -41.63 -1.73 -6.56
CA SER A 56 -42.83 -1.17 -7.21
C SER A 56 -42.53 0.14 -7.95
N GLN A 57 -41.74 1.01 -7.34
CA GLN A 57 -41.30 2.28 -7.93
C GLN A 57 -40.09 2.13 -8.89
N LYS A 58 -39.66 0.91 -9.20
CA LYS A 58 -38.58 0.58 -10.14
C LYS A 58 -37.20 1.12 -9.76
N TYR A 59 -36.96 1.43 -8.49
CA TYR A 59 -35.61 1.72 -7.98
C TYR A 59 -34.78 0.46 -7.77
N LEU A 60 -35.47 -0.66 -7.51
CA LEU A 60 -34.88 -1.99 -7.45
C LEU A 60 -35.44 -2.88 -8.55
N THR A 61 -34.58 -3.73 -9.10
CA THR A 61 -34.93 -4.77 -10.06
C THR A 61 -34.67 -6.14 -9.42
N LEU A 62 -35.61 -7.07 -9.61
CA LEU A 62 -35.51 -8.43 -9.10
C LEU A 62 -35.12 -9.36 -10.26
N ASP A 63 -33.99 -10.03 -10.11
CA ASP A 63 -33.41 -10.96 -11.09
C ASP A 63 -33.01 -12.24 -10.36
N ASN A 64 -33.71 -13.36 -10.64
CA ASN A 64 -33.46 -14.67 -10.03
C ASN A 64 -33.35 -14.66 -8.49
N GLY A 65 -34.23 -13.90 -7.83
CA GLY A 65 -34.25 -13.76 -6.36
C GLY A 65 -33.24 -12.77 -5.79
N ASN A 66 -32.42 -12.14 -6.64
CA ASN A 66 -31.47 -11.10 -6.26
C ASN A 66 -31.97 -9.72 -6.66
N LEU A 67 -31.83 -8.77 -5.74
CA LEU A 67 -32.13 -7.36 -5.92
C LEU A 67 -30.90 -6.62 -6.42
N LYS A 68 -31.12 -5.79 -7.44
CA LYS A 68 -30.13 -4.89 -8.02
C LYS A 68 -30.72 -3.49 -8.11
N LEU A 69 -29.87 -2.47 -8.07
CA LEU A 69 -30.30 -1.11 -8.42
C LEU A 69 -30.83 -1.06 -9.85
N SER A 70 -31.75 -0.14 -10.09
CA SER A 70 -32.12 0.25 -11.45
C SER A 70 -30.91 0.78 -12.21
N LYS A 71 -31.02 0.84 -13.54
CA LYS A 71 -29.93 1.34 -14.39
C LYS A 71 -29.54 2.77 -14.02
N GLU A 72 -30.55 3.60 -13.75
CA GLU A 72 -30.40 5.01 -13.42
C GLU A 72 -29.67 5.18 -12.08
N LEU A 73 -30.12 4.50 -11.02
CA LEU A 73 -29.48 4.58 -9.70
C LEU A 73 -28.09 3.95 -9.68
N ASN A 74 -27.86 2.91 -10.48
CA ASN A 74 -26.53 2.30 -10.58
C ASN A 74 -25.53 3.22 -11.27
N GLN A 75 -25.96 3.99 -12.27
CA GLN A 75 -25.13 5.03 -12.89
C GLN A 75 -24.80 6.13 -11.87
N GLU A 76 -25.79 6.57 -11.09
CA GLU A 76 -25.57 7.56 -10.04
C GLU A 76 -24.59 7.06 -8.96
N LEU A 77 -24.74 5.81 -8.53
CA LEU A 77 -23.80 5.16 -7.59
C LEU A 77 -22.38 5.14 -8.15
N SER A 78 -22.22 4.77 -9.43
CA SER A 78 -20.92 4.70 -10.09
C SER A 78 -20.25 6.08 -10.16
N MET A 79 -21.01 7.12 -10.50
CA MET A 79 -20.52 8.50 -10.51
C MET A 79 -20.11 8.97 -9.12
N TRP A 80 -20.91 8.64 -8.10
CA TRP A 80 -20.58 8.93 -6.71
C TRP A 80 -19.30 8.21 -6.27
N GLN A 81 -19.13 6.92 -6.60
CA GLN A 81 -17.94 6.14 -6.28
C GLN A 81 -16.69 6.72 -6.96
N LEU A 82 -16.78 7.12 -8.23
CA LEU A 82 -15.69 7.76 -8.96
C LEU A 82 -15.30 9.10 -8.31
N LYS A 83 -16.29 9.96 -8.04
CA LYS A 83 -16.07 11.23 -7.33
C LYS A 83 -15.41 10.99 -5.98
N ARG A 84 -15.91 10.01 -5.22
CA ARG A 84 -15.37 9.68 -3.89
C ARG A 84 -13.94 9.14 -3.97
N LYS A 85 -13.62 8.32 -4.96
CA LYS A 85 -12.26 7.84 -5.22
C LYS A 85 -11.31 9.01 -5.51
N ASN A 86 -11.75 9.97 -6.33
CA ASN A 86 -10.98 11.16 -6.62
C ASN A 86 -10.80 12.03 -5.37
N GLU A 87 -11.85 12.30 -4.60
CA GLU A 87 -11.76 13.05 -3.33
C GLU A 87 -10.84 12.37 -2.31
N ILE A 88 -10.87 11.03 -2.22
CA ILE A 88 -9.96 10.29 -1.34
C ILE A 88 -8.53 10.41 -1.86
N SER A 89 -8.32 10.28 -3.18
CA SER A 89 -7.00 10.46 -3.79
C SER A 89 -6.45 11.86 -3.55
N GLU A 90 -7.27 12.91 -3.74
CA GLU A 90 -6.95 14.30 -3.45
C GLU A 90 -6.71 14.56 -1.97
N LYS A 91 -7.49 13.94 -1.07
CA LYS A 91 -7.26 14.05 0.38
C LYS A 91 -6.00 13.31 0.82
N LEU A 92 -5.66 12.20 0.17
CA LEU A 92 -4.41 11.49 0.41
C LEU A 92 -3.23 12.28 -0.14
N SER A 93 -3.36 12.90 -1.32
CA SER A 93 -2.31 13.74 -1.92
C SER A 93 -2.14 15.05 -1.18
N SER A 94 -3.22 15.73 -0.79
CA SER A 94 -3.18 16.95 0.04
C SER A 94 -2.83 16.64 1.50
N SER A 95 -3.15 15.46 2.04
CA SER A 95 -2.62 15.04 3.35
C SER A 95 -1.12 14.77 3.27
N ARG A 96 -0.62 14.16 2.18
CA ARG A 96 0.82 14.11 1.89
C ARG A 96 1.39 15.51 1.77
N MET A 97 0.80 16.38 0.96
CA MET A 97 1.22 17.78 0.74
C MET A 97 1.15 18.63 2.02
N ILE A 98 0.19 18.44 2.93
CA ILE A 98 0.12 19.12 4.24
C ILE A 98 1.12 18.50 5.24
N LYS A 99 1.41 17.20 5.14
CA LYS A 99 2.54 16.57 5.82
C LYS A 99 3.87 17.14 5.30
N ASP A 100 3.92 17.45 4.01
CA ASP A 100 5.06 18.01 3.28
C ASP A 100 5.22 19.53 3.56
N LEU A 101 4.13 20.29 3.70
CA LEU A 101 4.10 21.73 4.03
C LEU A 101 4.37 21.99 5.52
N ARG A 102 3.90 21.13 6.44
CA ARG A 102 4.35 21.15 7.85
C ARG A 102 5.83 20.78 7.98
N THR A 103 6.41 20.17 6.94
CA THR A 103 7.86 19.94 6.86
C THR A 103 8.63 21.02 6.12
N GLU A 104 8.00 21.98 5.44
CA GLU A 104 8.75 23.05 4.76
C GLU A 104 9.46 24.01 5.72
N LYS A 105 8.90 24.29 6.90
CA LYS A 105 9.65 24.97 7.99
C LYS A 105 10.65 24.06 8.71
N GLY A 106 10.60 22.75 8.46
CA GLY A 106 11.52 21.73 8.96
C GLY A 106 12.45 21.14 7.89
N ASN A 107 12.50 21.72 6.68
CA ASN A 107 13.22 21.19 5.53
C ASN A 107 14.75 21.34 5.63
N LEU A 108 15.24 21.97 6.70
CA LEU A 108 16.65 21.92 7.07
C LEU A 108 17.00 20.76 8.01
N ILE A 109 16.01 20.05 8.57
CA ILE A 109 16.24 19.02 9.62
C ILE A 109 15.83 17.59 9.18
N LYS A 110 14.95 17.43 8.17
CA LYS A 110 14.24 16.14 7.94
C LYS A 110 14.82 15.15 6.92
N ASN A 111 15.79 15.52 6.08
CA ASN A 111 16.49 14.52 5.25
C ASN A 111 17.18 13.44 6.11
N SER A 112 17.49 13.75 7.37
CA SER A 112 18.21 12.84 8.28
C SER A 112 17.49 11.53 8.65
N ASN A 113 16.16 11.40 8.44
CA ASN A 113 15.38 10.28 9.02
C ASN A 113 14.56 9.44 8.01
N GLN A 114 14.46 9.82 6.74
CA GLN A 114 13.72 9.03 5.74
C GLN A 114 14.44 7.72 5.42
N PHE A 115 15.75 7.79 5.13
CA PHE A 115 16.60 6.63 4.96
C PHE A 115 16.47 5.68 6.16
N LYS A 116 16.57 6.21 7.38
CA LYS A 116 16.54 5.41 8.62
C LYS A 116 15.23 4.61 8.76
N ASN A 117 14.10 5.21 8.40
CA ASN A 117 12.80 4.54 8.47
C ASN A 117 12.68 3.42 7.43
N LEU A 118 13.09 3.67 6.19
CA LEU A 118 13.08 2.64 5.14
C LEU A 118 14.08 1.52 5.45
N PHE A 119 15.26 1.88 5.92
CA PHE A 119 16.33 0.94 6.28
C PHE A 119 15.88 -0.05 7.37
N LYS A 120 15.13 0.40 8.37
CA LYS A 120 14.57 -0.43 9.44
C LYS A 120 13.56 -1.47 8.96
N ILE A 121 12.97 -1.31 7.77
CA ILE A 121 12.07 -2.31 7.18
C ILE A 121 12.88 -3.57 6.83
N PHE A 122 14.13 -3.42 6.40
CA PHE A 122 14.96 -4.52 5.93
C PHE A 122 15.98 -5.02 6.96
N VAL A 123 16.36 -4.16 7.90
CA VAL A 123 17.46 -4.41 8.84
C VAL A 123 16.96 -4.26 10.28
N ASP A 124 17.02 -5.37 11.03
CA ASP A 124 16.82 -5.39 12.48
C ASP A 124 18.02 -4.78 13.25
N GLU A 125 17.81 -4.38 14.51
CA GLU A 125 18.85 -3.71 15.30
C GLU A 125 20.11 -4.56 15.49
N ALA A 126 19.96 -5.89 15.66
CA ALA A 126 21.08 -6.80 15.78
C ALA A 126 21.91 -6.87 14.48
N THR A 127 21.28 -6.86 13.32
CA THR A 127 21.92 -6.86 12.01
C THR A 127 22.57 -5.51 11.72
N ALA A 128 21.93 -4.40 12.10
CA ALA A 128 22.53 -3.07 12.05
C ALA A 128 23.82 -3.01 12.90
N GLY A 129 23.79 -3.52 14.13
CA GLY A 129 24.96 -3.61 15.01
C GLY A 129 26.09 -4.46 14.38
N ARG A 130 25.76 -5.63 13.84
CA ARG A 130 26.74 -6.49 13.14
C ARG A 130 27.34 -5.83 11.90
N SER A 131 26.61 -4.96 11.20
CA SER A 131 27.12 -4.25 10.02
C SER A 131 28.30 -3.33 10.34
N ALA A 132 28.40 -2.81 11.57
CA ALA A 132 29.51 -1.95 11.99
C ALA A 132 30.88 -2.64 11.93
N SER A 133 30.91 -3.97 12.04
CA SER A 133 32.13 -4.81 11.91
C SER A 133 32.70 -4.85 10.49
N ILE A 134 31.95 -4.43 9.47
CA ILE A 134 32.41 -4.41 8.08
C ILE A 134 33.08 -3.06 7.83
N LEU A 135 34.33 -3.09 7.37
CA LEU A 135 35.08 -1.88 7.09
C LEU A 135 34.57 -1.21 5.82
N LYS A 136 34.73 0.11 5.73
CA LYS A 136 34.38 0.85 4.51
C LYS A 136 35.19 0.36 3.30
N SER A 137 36.45 0.00 3.52
CA SER A 137 37.37 -0.58 2.52
C SER A 137 36.97 -1.97 2.02
N ASP A 138 36.06 -2.64 2.72
CA ASP A 138 35.63 -3.98 2.35
C ASP A 138 34.51 -3.95 1.31
N ILE A 139 33.89 -2.79 1.07
CA ILE A 139 32.84 -2.61 0.07
C ILE A 139 33.39 -1.80 -1.10
N ASN A 140 33.25 -2.34 -2.30
CA ASN A 140 33.61 -1.69 -3.54
C ASN A 140 32.37 -1.55 -4.43
N PHE A 141 31.97 -0.31 -4.74
CA PHE A 141 30.86 -0.03 -5.64
C PHE A 141 31.35 -0.10 -7.08
N LEU A 142 30.79 -1.01 -7.87
CA LEU A 142 31.15 -1.24 -9.28
C LEU A 142 30.29 -0.39 -10.23
N LYS A 143 28.99 -0.28 -9.93
CA LYS A 143 28.05 0.53 -10.69
C LYS A 143 27.02 1.12 -9.75
N PHE A 144 26.75 2.41 -9.91
CA PHE A 144 25.69 3.10 -9.21
C PHE A 144 25.06 4.11 -10.15
N ASP A 145 23.87 3.79 -10.64
CA ASP A 145 23.17 4.62 -11.60
C ASP A 145 21.67 4.59 -11.32
N GLU A 146 21.17 5.71 -10.79
CA GLU A 146 19.76 5.93 -10.48
C GLU A 146 18.91 5.90 -11.77
N LYS A 147 19.43 6.41 -12.90
CA LYS A 147 18.66 6.49 -14.14
C LYS A 147 18.43 5.12 -14.77
N THR A 148 19.40 4.22 -14.65
CA THR A 148 19.24 2.83 -15.10
C THR A 148 18.74 1.88 -14.02
N GLY A 149 18.52 2.37 -12.79
CA GLY A 149 18.01 1.57 -11.68
C GLY A 149 18.91 0.40 -11.28
N ILE A 150 20.22 0.48 -11.57
CA ILE A 150 21.18 -0.60 -11.33
C ILE A 150 22.21 -0.19 -10.27
N LEU A 151 22.33 -1.00 -9.23
CA LEU A 151 23.39 -0.93 -8.22
C LEU A 151 24.16 -2.25 -8.20
N LYS A 152 25.48 -2.18 -8.39
CA LYS A 152 26.39 -3.33 -8.28
C LYS A 152 27.53 -3.02 -7.33
N ALA A 153 27.80 -3.94 -6.41
CA ALA A 153 28.91 -3.82 -5.48
C ALA A 153 29.51 -5.20 -5.18
N THR A 154 30.72 -5.19 -4.64
CA THR A 154 31.35 -6.37 -4.05
C THR A 154 31.70 -6.09 -2.61
N VAL A 155 31.61 -7.09 -1.75
CA VAL A 155 31.97 -7.00 -0.34
C VAL A 155 32.91 -8.15 0.04
N LYS A 156 34.01 -7.87 0.74
CA LYS A 156 34.94 -8.91 1.18
C LYS A 156 34.24 -9.92 2.09
N GLY A 157 34.37 -11.19 1.76
CA GLY A 157 33.89 -12.30 2.57
C GLY A 157 34.90 -12.76 3.62
N SER A 158 34.51 -13.77 4.39
CA SER A 158 35.32 -14.38 5.45
C SER A 158 36.42 -15.32 4.95
N GLN A 159 36.38 -15.73 3.67
CA GLN A 159 37.31 -16.70 3.07
C GLN A 159 37.80 -16.18 1.71
N GLU A 160 38.64 -15.14 1.69
CA GLU A 160 39.34 -14.54 0.52
C GLU A 160 38.51 -14.21 -0.76
N ASN A 161 37.24 -14.58 -0.81
CA ASN A 161 36.33 -14.42 -1.92
C ASN A 161 35.40 -13.25 -1.63
N ASN A 162 35.26 -12.38 -2.62
CA ASN A 162 34.34 -11.26 -2.55
C ASN A 162 32.92 -11.74 -2.87
N TYR A 163 31.99 -11.45 -1.99
CA TYR A 163 30.56 -11.61 -2.25
C TYR A 163 30.10 -10.52 -3.22
N LYS A 164 29.23 -10.88 -4.16
CA LYS A 164 28.62 -9.97 -5.13
C LYS A 164 27.28 -9.49 -4.63
N ILE A 165 26.98 -8.22 -4.90
CA ILE A 165 25.67 -7.61 -4.66
C ILE A 165 25.21 -6.98 -5.97
N GLU A 166 23.99 -7.31 -6.38
CA GLU A 166 23.34 -6.69 -7.53
C GLU A 166 21.88 -6.35 -7.20
N ILE A 167 21.50 -5.11 -7.46
CA ILE A 167 20.11 -4.64 -7.39
C ILE A 167 19.74 -4.11 -8.77
N ASN A 168 18.64 -4.59 -9.30
CA ASN A 168 18.05 -4.12 -10.55
C ASN A 168 16.57 -3.82 -10.33
N ILE A 169 16.22 -2.53 -10.42
CA ILE A 169 14.85 -2.05 -10.19
C ILE A 169 13.89 -2.53 -11.28
N ASP A 170 14.31 -2.47 -12.55
CA ASP A 170 13.47 -2.86 -13.69
C ASP A 170 13.10 -4.35 -13.64
N LEU A 171 14.08 -5.20 -13.29
CA LEU A 171 13.86 -6.64 -13.12
C LEU A 171 13.27 -6.98 -11.75
N LYS A 172 13.23 -6.03 -10.79
CA LYS A 172 12.87 -6.23 -9.38
C LYS A 172 13.66 -7.35 -8.71
N ILE A 173 14.97 -7.38 -8.93
CA ILE A 173 15.85 -8.43 -8.43
C ILE A 173 16.89 -7.84 -7.46
N LEU A 174 17.07 -8.49 -6.31
CA LEU A 174 18.19 -8.30 -5.41
C LEU A 174 18.98 -9.61 -5.30
N LYS A 175 20.17 -9.66 -5.89
CA LYS A 175 21.09 -10.82 -5.81
C LYS A 175 22.20 -10.58 -4.80
N HIS A 176 22.44 -11.55 -3.92
CA HIS A 176 23.61 -11.53 -3.06
C HIS A 176 24.03 -12.92 -2.57
N ASP A 177 25.29 -13.28 -2.81
CA ASP A 177 25.83 -14.62 -2.63
C ASP A 177 26.44 -14.90 -1.24
N CYS A 178 26.22 -14.05 -0.23
CA CYS A 178 26.70 -14.36 1.12
C CYS A 178 25.82 -15.41 1.81
N SER A 179 26.45 -16.30 2.59
CA SER A 179 25.76 -17.41 3.25
C SER A 179 24.55 -17.01 4.12
N ASP A 180 24.65 -15.92 4.90
CA ASP A 180 23.53 -15.40 5.70
C ASP A 180 22.35 -14.95 4.82
N PHE A 181 22.65 -14.38 3.64
CA PHE A 181 21.62 -13.98 2.68
C PHE A 181 20.98 -15.17 2.00
N GLN A 182 21.80 -16.04 1.40
CA GLN A 182 21.35 -17.23 0.67
C GLN A 182 20.44 -18.13 1.51
N THR A 183 20.83 -18.37 2.77
CA THR A 183 20.16 -19.38 3.61
C THR A 183 18.92 -18.83 4.34
N LYS A 184 18.94 -17.55 4.75
CA LYS A 184 17.95 -16.99 5.68
C LYS A 184 17.33 -15.67 5.21
N LYS A 185 18.14 -14.68 4.84
CA LYS A 185 17.63 -13.32 4.62
C LYS A 185 16.88 -13.16 3.30
N SER A 186 17.25 -13.92 2.26
CA SER A 186 16.52 -13.97 0.98
C SER A 186 15.05 -14.40 1.18
N LYS A 187 14.83 -15.52 1.87
CA LYS A 187 13.49 -16.09 2.15
C LYS A 187 12.59 -15.15 2.94
N SER A 188 13.17 -14.36 3.85
CA SER A 188 12.43 -13.41 4.69
C SER A 188 12.35 -12.00 4.09
N LYS A 189 12.88 -11.81 2.87
CA LYS A 189 13.04 -10.50 2.21
C LYS A 189 13.66 -9.44 3.12
N LYS A 190 14.68 -9.83 3.89
CA LYS A 190 15.46 -8.98 4.79
C LYS A 190 16.89 -8.82 4.27
N PHE A 191 17.63 -7.89 4.85
CA PHE A 191 19.03 -7.67 4.52
C PHE A 191 19.96 -8.40 5.50
N CYS A 192 21.08 -8.88 4.99
CA CYS A 192 22.20 -9.34 5.79
C CYS A 192 23.05 -8.14 6.26
N LYS A 193 24.05 -8.40 7.10
CA LYS A 193 24.98 -7.36 7.56
C LYS A 193 25.73 -6.64 6.42
N HIS A 194 25.98 -7.31 5.30
CA HIS A 194 26.70 -6.71 4.17
C HIS A 194 25.83 -5.71 3.39
N LEU A 195 24.60 -6.09 3.05
CA LEU A 195 23.63 -5.19 2.43
C LEU A 195 23.34 -3.99 3.35
N ALA A 196 23.21 -4.22 4.65
CA ALA A 196 23.05 -3.16 5.64
C ALA A 196 24.22 -2.15 5.59
N LYS A 197 25.48 -2.63 5.63
CA LYS A 197 26.65 -1.76 5.52
C LYS A 197 26.72 -1.05 4.17
N MET A 198 26.42 -1.74 3.07
CA MET A 198 26.41 -1.16 1.73
C MET A 198 25.45 0.03 1.65
N PHE A 199 24.21 -0.12 2.12
CA PHE A 199 23.24 0.99 2.12
C PHE A 199 23.65 2.13 3.05
N PHE A 200 24.33 1.86 4.17
CA PHE A 200 24.91 2.93 5.00
C PHE A 200 26.00 3.71 4.28
N LEU A 201 26.92 3.03 3.58
CA LEU A 201 27.95 3.70 2.79
C LEU A 201 27.36 4.45 1.60
N LEU A 202 26.32 3.88 0.98
CA LEU A 202 25.60 4.54 -0.10
C LEU A 202 24.94 5.82 0.39
N LYS A 203 24.33 5.80 1.58
CA LYS A 203 23.80 7.01 2.23
C LYS A 203 24.88 8.06 2.49
N GLU A 204 26.07 7.66 2.93
CA GLU A 204 27.19 8.59 3.12
C GLU A 204 27.63 9.25 1.81
N GLN A 205 27.53 8.54 0.69
CA GLN A 205 27.90 9.05 -0.64
C GLN A 205 26.78 9.90 -1.27
N ASP A 206 25.56 9.36 -1.28
CA ASP A 206 24.36 9.95 -1.83
C ASP A 206 23.12 9.39 -1.12
N GLU A 207 22.64 10.12 -0.12
CA GLU A 207 21.46 9.76 0.65
C GLU A 207 20.17 9.71 -0.20
N THR A 208 20.05 10.56 -1.22
CA THR A 208 18.86 10.60 -2.09
C THR A 208 18.73 9.30 -2.85
N SER A 209 19.79 8.91 -3.55
CA SER A 209 19.80 7.67 -4.33
C SER A 209 19.71 6.43 -3.45
N ALA A 210 20.40 6.40 -2.30
CA ALA A 210 20.27 5.30 -1.34
C ALA A 210 18.82 5.12 -0.85
N THR A 211 18.14 6.24 -0.59
CA THR A 211 16.73 6.27 -0.18
C THR A 211 15.82 5.81 -1.31
N TYR A 212 16.10 6.21 -2.56
CA TYR A 212 15.36 5.78 -3.74
C TYR A 212 15.37 4.26 -3.89
N PHE A 213 16.55 3.62 -3.90
CA PHE A 213 16.65 2.15 -3.99
C PHE A 213 15.91 1.44 -2.84
N LEU A 214 16.04 1.91 -1.59
CA LEU A 214 15.32 1.31 -0.46
C LEU A 214 13.80 1.43 -0.61
N LYS A 215 13.34 2.56 -1.14
CA LYS A 215 11.90 2.82 -1.36
C LYS A 215 11.34 1.93 -2.47
N GLU A 216 12.03 1.81 -3.60
CA GLU A 216 11.59 0.96 -4.72
C GLU A 216 11.49 -0.52 -4.33
N ILE A 217 12.43 -1.00 -3.50
CA ILE A 217 12.37 -2.34 -2.92
C ILE A 217 11.21 -2.47 -1.93
N GLY A 218 11.00 -1.44 -1.09
CA GLY A 218 10.03 -1.48 0.01
C GLY A 218 8.58 -1.38 -0.42
N ASP A 219 8.27 -0.46 -1.33
CA ASP A 219 6.89 -0.18 -1.77
C ASP A 219 6.25 -1.37 -2.50
N ASN A 220 7.07 -2.21 -3.16
CA ASN A 220 6.62 -3.35 -3.95
C ASN A 220 7.27 -4.68 -3.53
N ILE A 221 7.67 -4.83 -2.25
CA ILE A 221 8.51 -5.94 -1.78
C ILE A 221 8.03 -7.35 -2.18
N ASN A 222 6.71 -7.55 -2.36
CA ASN A 222 6.15 -8.83 -2.77
C ASN A 222 6.52 -9.23 -4.20
N ASP A 223 6.71 -8.24 -5.08
CA ASP A 223 7.10 -8.43 -6.49
C ASP A 223 8.61 -8.60 -6.67
N TRP A 224 9.40 -8.34 -5.62
CA TRP A 224 10.86 -8.47 -5.69
C TRP A 224 11.33 -9.90 -5.44
N GLU A 225 12.26 -10.35 -6.26
CA GLU A 225 12.96 -11.62 -6.09
C GLU A 225 14.30 -11.40 -5.38
N PHE A 226 14.48 -12.06 -4.23
CA PHE A 226 15.71 -12.01 -3.44
C PHE A 226 16.47 -13.31 -3.70
N GLU A 227 17.49 -13.23 -4.55
CA GLU A 227 18.27 -14.38 -5.00
C GLU A 227 19.57 -14.51 -4.24
N GLY A 228 19.79 -15.70 -3.68
CA GLY A 228 21.04 -16.09 -3.06
C GLY A 228 22.05 -16.61 -4.07
#